data_AF-A0A4S8KMV0-F1
#
_entry.id   AF-A0A4S8KMV0-F1
#
_cell.length_a   1.000
_cell.length_b   1.000
_cell.length_c   1.000
_cell.angle_alpha   90.00
_cell.angle_beta   90.00
_cell.angle_gamma   90.00
#
_symmetry.space_group_name_H-M   'P 1'
#
loop_
_entity.id
_entity.type
_entity.pdbx_description
1 polymer ?
#
loop_
_entity_poly.entity_id
_entity_poly.type
_entity_poly.pdbx_seq_one_letter_code
_entity_poly.pdbx_strand_id
1 'polypeptide(L)'
;MKFSFAAAATALVLASSASANHVFTLNNRCGNAVNAVVADTRCGFSPRCAGASSFTGAQPGNIAAGTSKTVTIPSNWVGRIFNQNGKCGAKGDGCSLTEFNLDTGNNFTPQSYDISNIQGFTQSLQISSPGCDTHCGSRKG
;
A
#
# COMPACT_ATOMS: atom_id res chain seq x y z
N MET A 1 -42.69 9.36 49.27
CA MET A 1 -41.72 9.83 48.26
C MET A 1 -41.49 8.70 47.26
N LYS A 2 -41.84 8.89 45.99
CA LYS A 2 -41.65 7.89 44.93
C LYS A 2 -40.41 8.28 44.13
N PHE A 3 -39.36 7.47 44.21
CA PHE A 3 -38.14 7.68 43.42
C PHE A 3 -38.26 6.87 42.12
N SER A 4 -38.40 7.57 41.00
CA SER A 4 -38.30 6.98 39.67
C SER A 4 -36.84 6.93 39.24
N PHE A 5 -36.31 5.73 39.04
CA PHE A 5 -34.98 5.52 38.45
C PHE A 5 -35.11 5.57 36.92
N ALA A 6 -34.61 6.63 36.30
CA ALA A 6 -34.44 6.68 34.85
C ALA A 6 -33.17 5.90 34.48
N ALA A 7 -33.33 4.77 33.78
CA ALA A 7 -32.21 4.04 33.22
C ALA A 7 -31.64 4.82 32.02
N ALA A 8 -30.46 5.40 32.20
CA ALA A 8 -29.72 6.02 31.10
C ALA A 8 -29.10 4.93 30.22
N ALA A 9 -29.69 4.68 29.05
CA ALA A 9 -29.09 3.81 28.04
C ALA A 9 -27.94 4.57 27.34
N THR A 10 -26.70 4.21 27.64
CA THR A 10 -25.52 4.74 26.95
C THR A 10 -25.39 4.06 25.59
N ALA A 11 -25.76 4.77 24.51
CA ALA A 11 -25.53 4.29 23.16
C ALA A 11 -24.02 4.31 22.86
N LEU A 12 -23.42 3.12 22.72
CA LEU A 12 -22.03 2.97 22.30
C LEU A 12 -21.98 3.27 20.79
N VAL A 13 -21.56 4.48 20.43
CA VAL A 13 -21.30 4.84 19.03
C VAL A 13 -20.02 4.11 18.60
N LEU A 14 -20.16 3.02 17.85
CA LEU A 14 -19.03 2.45 17.11
C LEU A 14 -18.65 3.45 16.02
N ALA A 15 -17.66 4.30 16.30
CA ALA A 15 -17.01 5.08 15.27
C ALA A 15 -16.34 4.11 14.29
N SER A 16 -16.98 3.88 13.15
CA SER A 16 -16.36 3.24 12.00
C SER A 16 -15.28 4.20 11.49
N SER A 17 -14.04 3.97 11.90
CA SER A 17 -12.86 4.65 11.36
C SER A 17 -12.70 4.22 9.90
N ALA A 18 -13.29 4.98 8.99
CA ALA A 18 -12.93 4.89 7.58
C ALA A 18 -11.42 5.16 7.49
N SER A 19 -10.64 4.15 7.08
CA SER A 19 -9.21 4.36 6.85
C SER A 19 -9.05 5.36 5.71
N ALA A 20 -8.29 6.44 5.98
CA ALA A 20 -7.97 7.43 4.98
C ALA A 20 -7.11 6.80 3.88
N ASN A 21 -7.25 7.29 2.65
CA ASN A 21 -6.40 6.85 1.55
C ASN A 21 -4.92 7.15 1.86
N HIS A 22 -4.05 6.31 1.32
CA HIS A 22 -2.60 6.38 1.51
C HIS A 22 -1.96 7.31 0.49
N VAL A 23 -1.06 8.18 0.94
CA VAL A 23 -0.31 9.07 0.05
C VAL A 23 1.10 8.54 -0.12
N PHE A 24 1.45 8.18 -1.35
CA PHE A 24 2.77 7.69 -1.71
C PHE A 24 3.55 8.78 -2.46
N THR A 25 4.80 9.00 -2.05
CA THR A 25 5.75 9.81 -2.81
C THR A 25 6.71 8.89 -3.56
N LEU A 26 6.55 8.83 -4.88
CA LEU A 26 7.41 8.05 -5.76
C LEU A 26 8.61 8.92 -6.17
N ASN A 27 9.79 8.59 -5.64
CA ASN A 27 11.02 9.35 -5.86
C ASN A 27 11.94 8.64 -6.84
N ASN A 28 12.18 9.24 -8.01
CA ASN A 28 13.13 8.68 -8.98
C ASN A 28 14.54 9.23 -8.73
N ARG A 29 15.40 8.40 -8.14
CA ARG A 29 16.82 8.69 -7.93
C ARG A 29 17.73 8.09 -9.01
N CYS A 30 17.16 7.48 -10.05
CA CYS A 30 17.93 6.94 -11.18
C CYS A 30 18.45 8.07 -12.07
N GLY A 31 19.51 7.79 -12.84
CA GLY A 31 20.07 8.73 -13.83
C GLY A 31 19.18 8.96 -15.07
N ASN A 32 18.11 8.17 -15.22
CA ASN A 32 17.16 8.23 -16.34
C ASN A 32 15.72 8.35 -15.84
N ALA A 33 14.81 8.72 -16.74
CA ALA A 33 13.39 8.70 -16.46
C ALA A 33 12.88 7.27 -16.25
N VAL A 34 11.87 7.12 -15.38
CA VAL A 34 11.18 5.86 -15.10
C VAL A 34 9.69 6.03 -15.37
N ASN A 35 9.00 4.96 -15.73
CA ASN A 35 7.56 4.98 -15.95
C ASN A 35 6.87 4.15 -14.87
N ALA A 36 6.47 4.81 -13.77
CA ALA A 36 5.86 4.14 -12.64
C ALA A 36 4.42 3.73 -12.96
N VAL A 37 4.06 2.51 -12.57
CA VAL A 37 2.71 1.95 -12.72
C VAL A 37 2.23 1.44 -11.36
N VAL A 38 0.98 1.77 -11.03
CA VAL A 38 0.20 1.21 -9.92
C VAL A 38 -0.72 0.14 -10.48
N ALA A 39 -0.61 -1.09 -10.00
CA ALA A 39 -1.38 -2.21 -10.53
C ALA A 39 -2.10 -2.98 -9.42
N ASP A 40 -3.42 -3.09 -9.55
CA ASP A 40 -4.23 -3.95 -8.68
C ASP A 40 -3.83 -5.42 -8.85
N THR A 41 -3.62 -6.13 -7.76
CA THR A 41 -3.38 -7.58 -7.75
C THR A 41 -4.43 -8.37 -6.97
N ARG A 42 -5.50 -7.69 -6.53
CA ARG A 42 -6.73 -8.30 -6.04
C ARG A 42 -7.32 -9.25 -7.09
N CYS A 43 -7.93 -10.35 -6.65
CA CYS A 43 -8.45 -11.42 -7.53
C CYS A 43 -7.41 -12.00 -8.52
N GLY A 44 -6.33 -12.57 -7.99
CA GLY A 44 -5.29 -13.19 -8.81
C GLY A 44 -4.11 -13.59 -7.93
N PHE A 45 -3.09 -12.74 -7.86
CA PHE A 45 -1.97 -12.93 -6.94
C PHE A 45 -2.41 -12.85 -5.47
N SER A 46 -3.52 -12.16 -5.18
CA SER A 46 -4.18 -12.18 -3.88
C SER A 46 -5.58 -12.81 -3.99
N PRO A 47 -5.99 -13.65 -3.01
CA PRO A 47 -7.36 -14.19 -2.95
C PRO A 47 -8.41 -13.14 -2.55
N ARG A 48 -7.98 -11.92 -2.19
CA ARG A 48 -8.86 -10.86 -1.71
C ARG A 48 -9.59 -10.21 -2.88
N CYS A 49 -10.82 -10.64 -3.13
CA CYS A 49 -11.65 -10.11 -4.22
C CYS A 49 -12.62 -9.01 -3.78
N ALA A 50 -13.51 -9.34 -2.84
CA ALA A 50 -14.56 -8.43 -2.40
C ALA A 50 -14.08 -7.42 -1.33
N GLY A 51 -13.01 -7.75 -0.60
CA GLY A 51 -12.49 -6.96 0.51
C GLY A 51 -11.32 -6.04 0.15
N ALA A 52 -10.96 -5.92 -1.12
CA ALA A 52 -9.88 -5.05 -1.57
C ALA A 52 -10.38 -4.02 -2.57
N SER A 53 -10.00 -2.75 -2.38
CA SER A 53 -10.28 -1.65 -3.30
C SER A 53 -9.46 -1.77 -4.59
N SER A 54 -9.96 -1.16 -5.66
CA SER A 54 -9.22 -0.98 -6.91
C SER A 54 -8.64 0.44 -7.00
N PHE A 55 -7.45 0.58 -7.56
CA PHE A 55 -6.89 1.89 -7.87
C PHE A 55 -7.58 2.47 -9.11
N THR A 56 -8.32 3.57 -8.93
CA THR A 56 -9.04 4.29 -10.00
C THR A 56 -8.44 5.67 -10.29
N GLY A 57 -7.33 6.01 -9.64
CA GLY A 57 -6.63 7.28 -9.84
C GLY A 57 -5.87 7.33 -11.17
N ALA A 58 -5.35 8.50 -11.50
CA ALA A 58 -4.45 8.65 -12.64
C ALA A 58 -3.14 7.91 -12.36
N GLN A 59 -2.66 7.13 -13.33
CA GLN A 59 -1.36 6.48 -13.24
C GLN A 59 -0.24 7.51 -13.08
N PRO A 60 0.75 7.28 -12.19
CA PRO A 60 1.84 8.22 -11.99
C PRO A 60 2.67 8.41 -13.27
N GLY A 61 2.88 7.34 -14.05
CA GLY A 61 3.51 7.39 -15.36
C GLY A 61 4.96 7.86 -15.30
N ASN A 62 5.37 8.64 -16.31
CA ASN A 62 6.75 9.11 -16.44
C ASN A 62 7.18 10.02 -15.27
N ILE A 63 8.28 9.68 -14.59
CA ILE A 63 8.94 10.47 -13.55
C ILE A 63 10.36 10.75 -14.03
N ALA A 64 10.67 12.03 -14.29
CA ALA A 64 11.99 12.44 -14.75
C ALA A 64 13.08 12.11 -13.71
N ALA A 65 14.31 11.95 -14.16
CA ALA A 65 15.46 11.72 -13.29
C ALA A 65 15.56 12.80 -12.19
N GLY A 66 15.78 12.37 -10.95
CA GLY A 66 15.91 13.26 -9.80
C GLY A 66 14.61 13.92 -9.31
N THR A 67 13.46 13.62 -9.92
CA THR A 67 12.17 14.21 -9.55
C THR A 67 11.27 13.21 -8.81
N SER A 68 10.12 13.70 -8.33
CA SER A 68 9.15 12.87 -7.61
C SER A 68 7.73 13.14 -8.09
N LYS A 69 6.85 12.17 -7.88
CA LYS A 69 5.40 12.31 -8.05
C LYS A 69 4.67 11.76 -6.83
N THR A 70 3.54 12.36 -6.51
CA THR A 70 2.64 11.87 -5.46
C THR A 70 1.50 11.10 -6.10
N VAL A 71 1.12 9.97 -5.50
CA VAL A 71 -0.06 9.19 -5.87
C VAL A 71 -0.86 8.83 -4.63
N THR A 72 -2.18 8.96 -4.72
CA THR A 72 -3.11 8.58 -3.65
C THR A 72 -3.65 7.20 -3.92
N ILE A 73 -3.32 6.24 -3.06
CA ILE A 73 -3.73 4.84 -3.13
C ILE A 73 -4.92 4.64 -2.18
N PRO A 74 -6.01 3.97 -2.62
CA PRO A 74 -7.18 3.79 -1.77
C PRO A 74 -6.85 2.98 -0.52
N SER A 75 -7.61 3.19 0.55
CA SER A 75 -7.60 2.26 1.67
C SER A 75 -8.14 0.88 1.25
N ASN A 76 -7.74 -0.15 1.99
CA ASN A 76 -8.04 -1.55 1.68
C ASN A 76 -7.46 -2.02 0.32
N TRP A 77 -6.33 -1.47 -0.13
CA TRP A 77 -5.79 -1.79 -1.44
C TRP A 77 -4.80 -2.96 -1.40
N VAL A 78 -4.85 -3.81 -2.42
CA VAL A 78 -3.87 -4.88 -2.64
C VAL A 78 -3.32 -4.78 -4.05
N GLY A 79 -2.01 -4.55 -4.14
CA GLY A 79 -1.41 -4.29 -5.43
C GLY A 79 0.09 -4.12 -5.40
N ARG A 80 0.60 -3.65 -6.53
CA ARG A 80 2.02 -3.50 -6.81
C ARG A 80 2.33 -2.13 -7.37
N ILE A 81 3.54 -1.65 -7.11
CA ILE A 81 4.11 -0.49 -7.79
C ILE A 81 5.45 -0.89 -8.41
N PHE A 82 5.64 -0.59 -9.69
CA PHE A 82 6.85 -0.97 -10.42
C PHE A 82 7.19 0.03 -11.53
N ASN A 83 8.43 0.00 -12.01
CA ASN A 83 8.84 0.74 -13.20
C ASN A 83 8.59 -0.13 -14.45
N GLN A 84 7.64 0.28 -15.28
CA GLN A 84 7.38 -0.36 -16.57
C GLN A 84 8.42 0.09 -17.60
N ASN A 85 9.39 -0.78 -17.89
CA ASN A 85 10.49 -0.53 -18.82
C ASN A 85 10.28 -1.14 -20.23
N GLY A 86 9.08 -1.63 -20.52
CA GLY A 86 8.72 -2.29 -21.78
C GLY A 86 8.89 -3.81 -21.78
N LYS A 87 9.48 -4.38 -20.72
CA LYS A 87 9.66 -5.84 -20.56
C LYS A 87 8.80 -6.43 -19.43
N CYS A 88 8.28 -5.59 -18.54
CA CYS A 88 7.47 -6.06 -17.43
C CYS A 88 6.09 -6.49 -17.91
N GLY A 89 5.56 -7.58 -17.36
CA GLY A 89 4.16 -7.96 -17.50
C GLY A 89 3.22 -6.88 -16.98
N ALA A 90 1.92 -7.04 -17.27
CA ALA A 90 0.91 -6.04 -16.90
C ALA A 90 0.83 -5.77 -15.39
N LYS A 91 1.29 -6.72 -14.56
CA LYS A 91 1.32 -6.63 -13.09
C LYS A 91 2.74 -6.63 -12.52
N GLY A 92 3.73 -6.28 -13.35
CA GLY A 92 5.14 -6.16 -12.94
C GLY A 92 5.95 -7.44 -13.06
N ASP A 93 5.37 -8.55 -13.52
CA ASP A 93 6.07 -9.82 -13.74
C ASP A 93 7.32 -9.60 -14.60
N GLY A 94 8.46 -10.21 -14.26
CA GLY A 94 9.72 -9.99 -14.97
C GLY A 94 10.57 -8.81 -14.46
N CYS A 95 10.07 -8.03 -13.49
CA CYS A 95 10.72 -6.81 -13.02
C CYS A 95 10.86 -6.74 -11.50
N SER A 96 11.75 -5.85 -11.03
CA SER A 96 11.75 -5.46 -9.62
C SER A 96 10.42 -4.78 -9.29
N LEU A 97 9.78 -5.17 -8.19
CA LEU A 97 8.48 -4.65 -7.81
C LEU A 97 8.38 -4.45 -6.30
N THR A 98 7.46 -3.57 -5.91
CA THR A 98 7.00 -3.47 -4.53
C THR A 98 5.59 -4.04 -4.43
N GLU A 99 5.31 -4.77 -3.35
CA GLU A 99 4.00 -5.37 -3.07
C GLU A 99 3.41 -4.70 -1.82
N PHE A 100 2.10 -4.46 -1.84
CA PHE A 100 1.40 -3.83 -0.73
C PHE A 100 0.07 -4.54 -0.46
N ASN A 101 -0.18 -4.80 0.81
CA ASN A 101 -1.51 -5.11 1.34
C ASN A 101 -1.84 -4.02 2.37
N LEU A 102 -2.64 -3.03 1.95
CA LEU A 102 -2.96 -1.84 2.74
C LEU A 102 -4.31 -1.98 3.41
N ASP A 103 -4.40 -1.68 4.71
CA ASP A 103 -5.58 -1.81 5.60
C ASP A 103 -6.31 -3.15 5.56
N THR A 104 -5.68 -4.18 4.98
CA THR A 104 -6.29 -5.49 4.78
C THR A 104 -5.82 -6.51 5.83
N GLY A 105 -4.87 -6.13 6.68
CA GLY A 105 -4.38 -6.96 7.79
C GLY A 105 -5.24 -6.84 9.05
N ASN A 106 -4.65 -7.18 10.20
CA ASN A 106 -5.30 -7.11 11.50
C ASN A 106 -4.74 -5.96 12.37
N ASN A 107 -5.19 -5.83 13.61
CA ASN A 107 -4.76 -4.77 14.53
C ASN A 107 -3.25 -4.69 14.78
N PHE A 108 -2.49 -5.76 14.52
CA PHE A 108 -1.04 -5.81 14.72
C PHE A 108 -0.24 -5.54 13.45
N THR A 109 -0.84 -5.83 12.29
CA THR A 109 -0.19 -5.71 10.97
C THR A 109 -1.17 -5.12 9.96
N PRO A 110 -1.70 -3.91 10.21
CA PRO A 110 -2.75 -3.34 9.36
C PRO A 110 -2.26 -3.12 7.92
N GLN A 111 -0.96 -2.83 7.79
CA GLN A 111 -0.25 -2.68 6.52
C GLN A 111 0.84 -3.75 6.43
N SER A 112 1.00 -4.37 5.27
CA SER A 112 2.23 -5.11 4.95
C SER A 112 2.74 -4.71 3.58
N TYR A 113 4.06 -4.68 3.45
CA TYR A 113 4.73 -4.34 2.21
C TYR A 113 6.08 -5.02 2.13
N ASP A 114 6.55 -5.23 0.91
CA ASP A 114 7.85 -5.80 0.64
C ASP A 114 8.39 -5.34 -0.73
N ILE A 115 9.69 -5.51 -0.90
CA ILE A 115 10.36 -5.41 -2.20
C ILE A 115 10.57 -6.84 -2.66
N SER A 116 10.05 -7.17 -3.83
CA SER A 116 10.09 -8.52 -4.37
C SER A 116 10.91 -8.55 -5.64
N ASN A 117 11.85 -9.50 -5.65
CA ASN A 117 12.62 -9.89 -6.83
C ASN A 117 12.23 -11.30 -7.30
N ILE A 118 11.19 -11.91 -6.72
CA ILE A 118 10.77 -13.29 -7.03
C ILE A 118 10.48 -13.44 -8.51
N GLN A 119 9.91 -12.42 -9.14
CA GLN A 119 9.52 -12.45 -10.55
C GLN A 119 10.57 -11.85 -11.50
N GLY A 120 11.69 -11.32 -10.99
CA GLY A 120 12.74 -10.69 -11.79
C GLY A 120 13.38 -9.50 -11.07
N PHE A 121 14.44 -8.97 -11.68
CA PHE A 121 15.14 -7.78 -11.20
C PHE A 121 15.50 -6.87 -12.37
N THR A 122 15.13 -5.60 -12.25
CA THR A 122 15.38 -4.57 -13.27
C THR A 122 15.94 -3.27 -12.71
N GLN A 123 15.71 -2.99 -11.43
CA GLN A 123 16.27 -1.83 -10.74
C GLN A 123 16.29 -2.01 -9.23
N SER A 124 17.15 -1.25 -8.55
CA SER A 124 17.10 -1.12 -7.10
C SER A 124 15.88 -0.31 -6.66
N LEU A 125 15.27 -0.73 -5.56
CA LEU A 125 14.08 -0.11 -4.98
C LEU A 125 14.30 0.11 -3.47
N GLN A 126 13.56 1.06 -2.91
CA GLN A 126 13.49 1.29 -1.48
C GLN A 126 12.05 1.65 -1.11
N ILE A 127 11.58 1.14 0.03
CA ILE A 127 10.34 1.58 0.67
C ILE A 127 10.75 2.21 2.01
N SER A 128 10.18 3.37 2.31
CA SER A 128 10.30 4.03 3.62
C SER A 128 8.89 4.34 4.10
N SER A 129 8.56 3.89 5.30
CA SER A 129 7.27 4.12 5.93
C SER A 129 7.49 4.74 7.31
N PRO A 130 6.98 5.95 7.57
CA PRO A 130 7.10 6.57 8.88
C PRO A 130 6.58 5.66 9.99
N GLY A 131 7.37 5.48 11.05
CA GLY A 131 6.96 4.71 12.24
C GLY A 131 7.03 3.18 12.10
N CYS A 132 7.57 2.65 10.99
CA CYS A 132 7.78 1.21 10.79
C CYS A 132 9.25 0.78 10.90
N ASP A 133 10.13 1.65 11.41
CA ASP A 133 11.57 1.37 11.55
C ASP A 133 11.89 0.37 12.68
N THR A 134 10.91 0.05 13.53
CA THR A 134 11.05 -0.94 14.61
C THR A 134 10.71 -2.34 14.11
N HIS A 135 11.74 -3.09 13.73
CA HIS A 135 11.64 -4.52 13.45
C HIS A 135 11.17 -5.31 14.69
N CYS A 136 10.13 -6.14 14.53
CA CYS A 136 9.89 -7.29 15.39
C CYS A 136 10.92 -8.39 15.05
N GLY A 137 12.18 -8.16 15.42
CA GLY A 137 13.28 -9.10 15.24
C GLY A 137 14.32 -8.87 16.31
N SER A 138 14.67 -9.91 17.05
CA SER A 138 15.77 -9.88 18.01
C SER A 138 17.04 -9.46 17.28
N ARG A 139 17.62 -8.32 17.68
CA ARG A 139 19.01 -8.00 17.36
C ARG A 139 19.86 -9.12 17.95
N LYS A 140 20.34 -10.03 17.12
CA LYS A 140 21.57 -10.76 17.43
C LYS A 140 22.71 -9.82 17.09
N GLY A 141 23.19 -9.10 18.11
CA GLY A 141 24.58 -8.70 18.22
C GLY A 141 25.33 -9.77 19.00
#